data_AF-A0A7S1PP34-F1
#
_entry.id   AF-A0A7S1PP34-F1
#
_cell.length_a   1.000
_cell.length_b   1.000
_cell.length_c   1.000
_cell.angle_alpha   90.00
_cell.angle_beta   90.00
_cell.angle_gamma   90.00
#
_symmetry.space_group_name_H-M   'P 1'
#
loop_
_entity.id
_entity.type
_entity.pdbx_description
1 polymer ?
#
loop_
_entity_poly.entity_id
_entity_poly.type
_entity_poly.pdbx_seq_one_letter_code
_entity_poly.pdbx_strand_id
1 'polypeptide(L)'
;MGPVKDLQKEPAMTVAMGMKLTQTSQECWRVACSKEARIRDEWVRTYMPELERREKEIAQRYNEREAERHAKALATKERQLLLDGVSKDGKGRIAYLKARRNLTPQERFGDATVTASQEAGWRVMSQPAPERIPGMPSYGRKPVIKNGFFRRTIGGSLTQAIN
;
A
#
# COMPACT_ATOMS: atom_id res chain seq x y z
N MET A 1 7.14 -12.04 -0.58
CA MET A 1 7.20 -13.03 -1.67
C MET A 1 6.32 -14.20 -1.30
N GLY A 2 5.07 -14.22 -1.78
CA GLY A 2 4.34 -15.48 -1.89
C GLY A 2 4.72 -16.12 -3.23
N PRO A 3 4.74 -17.45 -3.36
CA PRO A 3 4.88 -18.06 -4.67
C PRO A 3 3.79 -17.50 -5.59
N VAL A 4 4.13 -17.20 -6.84
CA VAL A 4 3.15 -17.03 -7.92
C VAL A 4 2.29 -18.27 -7.84
N LYS A 5 1.05 -18.12 -7.37
CA LYS A 5 0.11 -19.22 -7.36
C LYS A 5 0.03 -19.62 -8.82
N ASP A 6 0.60 -20.78 -9.14
CA ASP A 6 0.19 -21.53 -10.32
C ASP A 6 -1.32 -21.34 -10.37
N LEU A 7 -1.85 -20.86 -11.49
CA LEU A 7 -3.26 -21.06 -11.78
C LEU A 7 -3.37 -22.59 -11.90
N GLN A 8 -3.42 -23.26 -10.75
CA GLN A 8 -4.08 -24.51 -10.59
C GLN A 8 -5.45 -24.19 -11.16
N LYS A 9 -5.66 -24.55 -12.42
CA LYS A 9 -6.99 -24.83 -12.92
C LYS A 9 -7.46 -25.93 -12.00
N GLU A 10 -8.00 -25.53 -10.86
CA GLU A 10 -8.74 -26.43 -10.02
C GLU A 10 -9.72 -27.10 -10.97
N PRO A 11 -9.79 -28.43 -10.98
CA PRO A 11 -10.80 -29.09 -11.79
C PRO A 11 -12.12 -28.43 -11.46
N ALA A 12 -12.84 -27.98 -12.49
CA ALA A 12 -14.25 -27.70 -12.31
C ALA A 12 -14.84 -29.00 -11.76
N MET A 13 -15.18 -29.01 -10.47
CA MET A 13 -15.84 -30.12 -9.80
C MET A 13 -17.24 -30.18 -10.38
N THR A 14 -17.36 -30.72 -11.59
CA THR A 14 -18.63 -31.06 -12.19
C THR A 14 -19.17 -32.20 -11.35
N VAL A 15 -19.99 -31.84 -10.36
CA VAL A 15 -20.78 -32.80 -9.57
C VAL A 15 -21.83 -33.36 -10.53
N ALA A 16 -21.41 -34.27 -11.40
CA ALA A 16 -22.30 -35.04 -12.25
C ALA A 16 -22.79 -36.25 -11.45
N MET A 17 -24.06 -36.18 -11.06
CA MET A 17 -24.95 -37.27 -10.68
C MET A 17 -24.36 -38.43 -9.85
N GLY A 18 -24.48 -38.33 -8.52
CA GLY A 18 -24.76 -39.50 -7.68
C GLY A 18 -23.60 -40.37 -7.20
N MET A 19 -22.35 -40.10 -7.56
CA MET A 19 -21.19 -40.81 -6.98
C MET A 19 -20.59 -39.99 -5.83
N LYS A 20 -20.71 -40.49 -4.59
CA LYS A 20 -19.97 -39.94 -3.45
C LYS A 20 -18.48 -40.15 -3.73
N LEU A 21 -17.75 -39.09 -4.04
CA LEU A 21 -16.29 -39.11 -4.13
C LEU A 21 -15.74 -39.54 -2.76
N THR A 22 -15.35 -40.80 -2.63
CA THR A 22 -14.57 -41.24 -1.48
C THR A 22 -13.24 -40.49 -1.50
N GLN A 23 -12.66 -40.23 -0.33
CA GLN A 23 -11.33 -39.60 -0.23
C GLN A 23 -10.29 -40.32 -1.12
N THR A 24 -10.42 -41.64 -1.26
CA THR A 24 -9.61 -42.48 -2.12
C THR A 24 -9.79 -42.18 -3.62
N SER A 25 -11.01 -41.90 -4.11
CA SER A 25 -11.22 -41.58 -5.53
C SER A 25 -10.70 -40.18 -5.88
N GLN A 26 -10.77 -39.23 -4.95
CA GLN A 26 -10.14 -37.91 -5.10
C GLN A 26 -8.61 -38.01 -5.17
N GLU A 27 -8.00 -38.86 -4.34
CA GLU A 27 -6.55 -39.07 -4.35
C GLU A 27 -6.09 -39.72 -5.67
N CYS A 28 -6.78 -40.77 -6.11
CA CYS A 28 -6.49 -41.41 -7.40
C CYS A 28 -6.59 -40.43 -8.56
N TRP A 29 -7.59 -39.54 -8.55
CA TRP A 29 -7.74 -38.51 -9.56
C TRP A 29 -6.61 -37.47 -9.51
N ARG A 30 -6.20 -37.02 -8.31
CA ARG A 30 -5.05 -36.11 -8.16
C ARG A 30 -3.77 -36.73 -8.71
N VAL A 31 -3.49 -37.98 -8.37
CA VAL A 31 -2.32 -38.72 -8.86
C VAL A 31 -2.36 -38.84 -10.39
N ALA A 32 -3.52 -39.13 -10.97
CA ALA A 32 -3.69 -39.20 -12.43
C ALA A 32 -3.39 -37.84 -13.09
N CYS A 33 -3.95 -36.75 -12.57
CA CYS A 33 -3.67 -35.41 -13.09
C CYS A 33 -2.20 -35.02 -12.95
N SER A 34 -1.53 -35.34 -11.83
CA SER A 34 -0.10 -35.10 -11.67
C SER A 34 0.73 -35.91 -12.66
N LYS A 35 0.35 -37.17 -12.93
CA LYS A 35 1.02 -38.00 -13.94
C LYS A 35 0.86 -37.42 -15.34
N GLU A 36 -0.35 -36.99 -15.70
CA GLU A 36 -0.62 -36.35 -16.99
C GLU A 36 0.13 -35.03 -17.15
N ALA A 37 0.17 -34.19 -16.11
CA ALA A 37 0.93 -32.95 -16.11
C ALA A 37 2.42 -33.21 -16.40
N ARG A 38 3.03 -34.20 -15.72
CA ARG A 38 4.42 -34.59 -15.96
C ARG A 38 4.68 -35.03 -17.40
N ILE A 39 3.77 -35.81 -17.98
CA ILE A 39 3.89 -36.25 -19.39
C ILE A 39 3.80 -35.06 -20.33
N ARG A 40 2.90 -34.10 -20.07
CA ARG A 40 2.80 -32.87 -20.87
C ARG A 40 4.07 -32.04 -20.77
N ASP A 41 4.61 -31.86 -19.58
CA ASP A 41 5.86 -31.09 -19.38
C ASP A 41 7.03 -31.75 -20.11
N GLU A 42 7.16 -33.07 -20.01
CA GLU A 42 8.19 -33.85 -20.70
C GLU A 42 8.02 -33.75 -22.23
N TRP A 43 6.78 -33.79 -22.72
CA TRP A 43 6.47 -33.63 -24.13
C TRP A 43 6.82 -32.21 -24.63
N VAL A 44 6.45 -31.16 -23.89
CA VAL A 44 6.79 -29.77 -24.22
C VAL A 44 8.31 -29.59 -24.25
N ARG A 45 9.02 -30.13 -23.26
CA ARG A 45 10.49 -30.06 -23.22
C ARG A 45 11.15 -30.75 -24.41
N THR A 46 10.61 -31.87 -24.85
CA THR A 46 11.19 -32.70 -25.91
C THR A 46 10.85 -32.17 -27.31
N TYR A 47 9.60 -31.76 -27.53
CA TYR A 47 9.08 -31.45 -28.85
C TYR A 47 8.83 -29.94 -29.08
N MET A 48 8.78 -29.13 -28.02
CA MET A 48 8.51 -27.70 -28.08
C MET A 48 9.42 -26.87 -27.16
N PRO A 49 10.76 -26.96 -27.31
CA PRO A 49 11.70 -26.24 -26.44
C PRO A 49 11.60 -24.71 -26.56
N GLU A 50 11.10 -24.21 -27.68
CA GLU A 50 10.84 -22.77 -27.88
C GLU A 50 9.72 -22.26 -26.96
N LEU A 51 8.72 -23.09 -26.69
CA LEU A 51 7.59 -22.74 -25.84
C LEU A 51 8.05 -22.62 -24.37
N GLU A 52 8.89 -23.56 -23.93
CA GLU A 52 9.51 -23.52 -22.60
C GLU A 52 10.39 -22.25 -22.42
N ARG A 53 11.16 -21.86 -23.44
CA ARG A 53 11.94 -20.61 -23.40
C ARG A 53 11.04 -19.39 -23.26
N ARG A 54 9.98 -19.29 -24.07
CA ARG A 54 9.01 -18.18 -24.00
C ARG A 54 8.34 -18.08 -22.65
N GLU A 55 7.94 -19.21 -22.06
CA GLU A 55 7.34 -19.24 -20.73
C GLU A 55 8.32 -18.77 -19.66
N LYS A 56 9.58 -19.22 -19.72
CA LYS A 56 10.64 -18.74 -18.83
C LYS A 56 10.90 -17.24 -18.99
N GLU A 57 10.94 -16.74 -20.22
CA GLU A 57 11.09 -15.31 -20.50
C GLU A 57 9.92 -14.49 -19.94
N ILE A 58 8.68 -14.96 -20.11
CA ILE A 58 7.49 -14.31 -19.56
C ILE A 58 7.54 -14.29 -18.03
N ALA A 59 7.88 -15.42 -17.40
CA ALA A 59 8.02 -15.52 -15.95
C ALA A 59 9.14 -14.60 -15.43
N GLN A 60 10.26 -14.53 -16.14
CA GLN A 60 11.37 -13.64 -15.81
C GLN A 60 10.94 -12.17 -15.89
N ARG A 61 10.31 -11.74 -16.99
CA ARG A 61 9.77 -10.37 -17.14
C ARG A 61 8.74 -10.03 -16.09
N TYR A 62 7.95 -11.01 -15.63
CA TYR A 62 7.02 -10.80 -14.52
C TYR A 62 7.78 -10.57 -13.21
N ASN A 63 8.76 -11.42 -12.89
CA ASN A 63 9.57 -11.31 -11.69
C ASN A 63 10.38 -10.00 -11.66
N GLU A 64 10.95 -9.59 -12.78
CA GLU A 64 11.66 -8.32 -12.93
C GLU A 64 10.73 -7.13 -12.65
N ARG A 65 9.55 -7.09 -13.26
CA ARG A 65 8.56 -6.03 -12.99
C ARG A 65 8.10 -6.00 -11.54
N GLU A 66 7.89 -7.16 -10.93
CA GLU A 66 7.52 -7.24 -9.51
C GLU A 66 8.68 -6.81 -8.59
N ALA A 67 9.92 -7.15 -8.93
CA ALA A 67 11.12 -6.69 -8.23
C ALA A 67 11.29 -5.17 -8.34
N GLU A 68 11.09 -4.60 -9.52
CA GLU A 68 11.09 -3.15 -9.75
C GLU A 68 9.99 -2.46 -8.93
N ARG A 69 8.77 -3.01 -8.93
CA ARG A 69 7.66 -2.49 -8.11
C ARG A 69 8.01 -2.52 -6.63
N HIS A 70 8.61 -3.61 -6.16
CA HIS A 70 9.03 -3.75 -4.77
C HIS A 70 10.17 -2.79 -4.41
N ALA A 71 11.18 -2.65 -5.27
CA ALA A 71 12.28 -1.71 -5.09
C ALA A 71 11.78 -0.25 -5.07
N LYS A 72 10.92 0.12 -6.03
CA LYS A 72 10.26 1.44 -6.04
C LYS A 72 9.41 1.65 -4.80
N ALA A 73 8.71 0.62 -4.35
CA ALA A 73 7.92 0.69 -3.12
C ALA A 73 8.77 0.88 -1.87
N LEU A 74 10.07 0.53 -1.87
CA LEU A 74 10.99 0.70 -0.74
C LEU A 74 12.04 1.81 -0.95
N ALA A 75 11.89 2.60 -2.01
CA ALA A 75 12.87 3.63 -2.37
C ALA A 75 13.02 4.70 -1.27
N THR A 76 11.97 4.98 -0.51
CA THR A 76 12.00 6.02 0.52
C THR A 76 12.52 5.49 1.86
N LYS A 77 13.32 6.31 2.56
CA LYS A 77 13.96 5.96 3.84
C LYS A 77 12.93 5.53 4.89
N GLU A 78 11.76 6.17 4.91
CA GLU A 78 10.71 5.84 5.85
C GLU A 78 10.15 4.45 5.58
N ARG A 79 9.99 4.06 4.31
CA ARG A 79 9.46 2.74 3.96
C ARG A 79 10.45 1.61 4.24
N GLN A 80 11.75 1.89 4.23
CA GLN A 80 12.76 0.92 4.68
C GLN A 80 12.57 0.53 6.16
N LEU A 81 12.03 1.43 6.99
CA LEU A 81 11.72 1.14 8.40
C LEU A 81 10.68 0.01 8.54
N LEU A 82 9.89 -0.30 7.52
CA LEU A 82 8.95 -1.43 7.55
C LEU A 82 9.68 -2.79 7.60
N LEU A 83 10.92 -2.86 7.09
CA LEU A 83 11.73 -4.07 7.07
C LEU A 83 12.61 -4.21 8.32
N ASP A 84 12.80 -3.15 9.10
CA ASP A 84 13.64 -3.16 10.28
C ASP A 84 12.85 -3.59 11.53
N GLY A 85 13.06 -4.83 11.98
CA GLY A 85 12.58 -5.33 13.26
C GLY A 85 11.07 -5.53 13.39
N VAL A 86 10.60 -5.64 14.64
CA VAL A 86 9.19 -5.97 14.96
C VAL A 86 8.51 -4.80 15.66
N SER A 87 7.21 -4.65 15.43
CA SER A 87 6.39 -3.57 15.99
C SER A 87 6.40 -3.52 17.52
N LYS A 88 6.50 -4.67 18.20
CA LYS A 88 6.47 -4.75 19.67
C LYS A 88 7.63 -3.99 20.32
N ASP A 89 8.79 -3.96 19.66
CA ASP A 89 10.01 -3.30 20.16
C ASP A 89 10.09 -1.83 19.71
N GLY A 90 8.99 -1.27 19.20
CA GLY A 90 8.92 0.10 18.67
C GLY A 90 9.54 0.28 17.28
N LYS A 91 10.03 -0.80 16.66
CA LYS A 91 10.58 -0.82 15.30
C LYS A 91 9.50 -1.15 14.26
N GLY A 92 9.89 -1.39 13.01
CA GLY A 92 8.98 -1.84 11.96
C GLY A 92 7.88 -0.82 11.64
N ARG A 93 6.64 -1.30 11.68
CA ARG A 93 5.45 -0.50 11.39
C ARG A 93 5.27 0.70 12.32
N ILE A 94 5.61 0.57 13.60
CA ILE A 94 5.45 1.69 14.55
C ILE A 94 6.42 2.82 14.21
N ALA A 95 7.69 2.50 13.96
CA ALA A 95 8.70 3.46 13.53
C ALA A 95 8.30 4.14 12.20
N TYR A 96 7.84 3.36 11.22
CA TYR A 96 7.32 3.87 9.95
C TYR A 96 6.17 4.87 10.14
N LEU A 97 5.17 4.55 10.96
CA LEU A 97 4.01 5.43 11.18
C LEU A 97 4.39 6.73 11.91
N LYS A 98 5.34 6.66 12.85
CA LYS A 98 5.89 7.85 13.52
C LYS A 98 6.60 8.77 12.51
N ALA A 99 7.48 8.21 11.67
CA ALA A 99 8.16 8.97 10.63
C ALA A 99 7.17 9.57 9.63
N ARG A 100 6.21 8.77 9.16
CA ARG A 100 5.19 9.19 8.19
C ARG A 100 4.24 10.27 8.72
N ARG A 101 3.98 10.30 10.03
CA ARG A 101 3.15 11.32 10.66
C ARG A 101 3.76 12.72 10.54
N ASN A 102 5.10 12.82 10.54
CA ASN A 102 5.82 14.08 10.47
C ASN A 102 5.93 14.64 9.04
N LEU A 103 5.67 13.82 8.02
CA LEU A 103 5.66 14.26 6.62
C LEU A 103 4.42 15.09 6.29
N THR A 104 4.62 16.10 5.45
CA THR A 104 3.53 16.86 4.85
C THR A 104 2.70 15.96 3.93
N PRO A 105 1.42 16.30 3.67
CA PRO A 105 0.60 15.56 2.71
C PRO A 105 1.26 15.43 1.33
N GLN A 106 1.96 16.48 0.88
CA GLN A 106 2.67 16.52 -0.40
C GLN A 106 3.80 15.49 -0.43
N GLU A 107 4.69 15.50 0.57
CA GLU A 107 5.81 14.54 0.66
C GLU A 107 5.32 13.11 0.87
N ARG A 108 4.20 12.93 1.59
CA ARG A 108 3.63 11.61 1.88
C ARG A 108 3.07 10.92 0.64
N PHE A 109 2.56 11.67 -0.33
CA PHE A 109 1.81 11.16 -1.49
C PHE A 109 2.44 11.53 -2.84
N GLY A 110 3.50 12.35 -2.88
CA GLY A 110 4.07 12.90 -4.11
C GLY A 110 4.59 11.86 -5.12
N ASP A 111 5.03 10.69 -4.67
CA ASP A 111 5.50 9.61 -5.55
C ASP A 111 4.38 8.74 -6.14
N ALA A 112 3.17 8.85 -5.59
CA ALA A 112 2.00 8.13 -6.08
C ALA A 112 1.32 8.91 -7.21
N THR A 113 0.38 8.28 -7.91
CA THR A 113 -0.49 8.97 -8.85
C THR A 113 -1.35 9.98 -8.08
N VAL A 114 -0.92 11.24 -8.06
CA VAL A 114 -1.67 12.36 -7.50
C VAL A 114 -2.86 12.63 -8.41
N THR A 115 -4.06 12.74 -7.85
CA THR A 115 -5.25 13.10 -8.64
C THR A 115 -5.17 14.58 -9.05
N ALA A 116 -5.70 14.94 -10.21
CA ALA A 116 -5.73 16.34 -10.68
C ALA A 116 -6.31 17.32 -9.63
N SER A 117 -7.31 16.88 -8.86
CA SER A 117 -7.89 17.67 -7.76
C SER A 117 -6.92 17.89 -6.59
N GLN A 118 -6.10 16.89 -6.25
CA GLN A 118 -5.08 17.00 -5.20
C GLN A 118 -3.98 17.97 -5.62
N GLU A 119 -3.54 17.87 -6.88
CA GLU A 119 -2.54 18.78 -7.43
C GLU A 119 -3.05 20.24 -7.45
N ALA A 120 -4.28 20.46 -7.91
CA ALA A 120 -4.91 21.78 -7.89
C ALA A 120 -5.00 22.34 -6.45
N GLY A 121 -5.44 21.52 -5.49
CA GLY A 121 -5.54 21.93 -4.09
C GLY A 121 -4.19 22.25 -3.46
N TRP A 122 -3.13 21.51 -3.80
CA TRP A 122 -1.79 21.76 -3.27
C TRP A 122 -1.13 23.00 -3.88
N ARG A 123 -1.40 23.32 -5.15
CA ARG A 123 -0.87 24.53 -5.82
C ARG A 123 -1.42 25.85 -5.26
N VAL A 124 -2.63 25.85 -4.70
CA VAL A 124 -3.25 27.05 -4.10
C VAL A 124 -2.44 27.57 -2.92
N MET A 125 -1.85 26.67 -2.13
CA MET A 125 -1.08 27.02 -0.93
C MET A 125 0.37 27.43 -1.23
N SER A 126 0.89 27.08 -2.41
CA SER A 126 2.27 27.41 -2.83
C SER A 126 2.40 28.77 -3.51
N GLN A 127 1.28 29.45 -3.82
CA GLN A 127 1.36 30.81 -4.34
C GLN A 127 1.76 31.76 -3.20
N PRO A 128 2.73 32.66 -3.42
CA PRO A 128 3.10 33.64 -2.41
C PRO A 128 1.84 34.39 -2.01
N ALA A 129 1.60 34.49 -0.70
CA ALA A 129 0.46 35.22 -0.18
C ALA A 129 0.48 36.62 -0.81
N PRO A 130 -0.49 36.95 -1.67
CA PRO A 130 -0.53 38.29 -2.24
C PRO A 130 -0.64 39.30 -1.10
N GLU A 131 0.04 40.45 -1.21
CA GLU A 131 0.08 41.53 -0.19
C GLU A 131 -1.32 41.89 0.35
N ARG A 132 -2.35 41.67 -0.48
CA ARG A 132 -3.75 41.52 -0.10
C ARG A 132 -4.22 40.14 -0.50
N ILE A 133 -4.74 39.36 0.45
CA ILE A 133 -5.49 38.13 0.15
C ILE A 133 -6.70 38.53 -0.74
N PRO A 134 -6.77 38.12 -2.02
CA PRO A 134 -7.87 38.42 -2.90
C PRO A 134 -9.13 37.83 -2.30
N GLY A 135 -10.14 38.67 -2.08
CA GLY A 135 -11.37 38.26 -1.42
C GLY A 135 -11.38 38.40 0.10
N MET A 136 -10.32 38.91 0.74
CA MET A 136 -10.46 39.39 2.12
C MET A 136 -11.30 40.67 2.10
N PRO A 137 -12.51 40.65 2.68
CA PRO A 137 -13.41 41.80 2.61
C PRO A 137 -12.79 42.96 3.38
N SER A 138 -12.66 44.12 2.73
CA SER A 138 -12.20 45.38 3.34
C SER A 138 -12.96 45.70 4.64
N TYR A 139 -14.22 45.24 4.70
CA TYR A 139 -15.16 45.43 5.80
C TYR A 139 -15.63 44.10 6.43
N GLY A 140 -14.73 43.12 6.54
CA GLY A 140 -15.02 41.88 7.27
C GLY A 140 -15.39 42.15 8.73
N ARG A 141 -16.44 41.49 9.22
CA ARG A 141 -16.85 41.56 10.64
C ARG A 141 -15.71 41.07 11.53
N LYS A 142 -15.11 41.98 12.29
CA LYS A 142 -14.10 41.66 13.31
C LYS A 142 -14.81 41.27 14.61
N PRO A 143 -14.41 40.18 15.28
CA PRO A 143 -15.04 39.76 16.54
C PRO A 143 -14.55 40.61 17.71
N VAL A 144 -14.86 41.92 17.70
CA VAL A 144 -14.39 42.91 18.69
C VAL A 144 -14.84 42.55 20.10
N ILE A 145 -16.10 42.11 20.27
CA ILE A 145 -16.64 41.70 21.57
C ILE A 145 -15.91 40.45 22.08
N LYS A 146 -15.69 39.44 21.23
CA LYS A 146 -15.01 38.21 21.64
C LYS A 146 -13.58 38.47 22.08
N ASN A 147 -12.87 39.36 21.38
CA ASN A 147 -11.46 39.65 21.63
C ASN A 147 -11.25 40.71 22.73
N GLY A 148 -12.20 41.62 22.93
CA GLY A 148 -12.10 42.73 23.88
C GLY A 148 -12.80 42.49 25.21
N PHE A 149 -13.94 41.79 25.21
CA PHE A 149 -14.76 41.58 26.41
C PHE A 149 -14.30 40.37 27.23
N PHE A 150 -13.97 39.27 26.56
CA PHE A 150 -13.52 38.06 27.22
C PHE A 150 -12.00 38.01 27.28
N ARG A 151 -11.42 38.33 28.44
CA ARG A 151 -10.04 37.98 28.72
C ARG A 151 -9.96 36.48 28.96
N ARG A 152 -9.05 35.79 28.28
CA ARG A 152 -8.66 34.42 28.67
C ARG A 152 -8.29 34.52 30.15
N THR A 153 -8.95 33.73 30.99
CA THR A 153 -8.74 33.71 32.44
C THR A 153 -7.23 33.68 32.73
N ILE A 154 -6.69 34.81 33.16
CA ILE A 154 -5.48 34.83 33.97
C ILE A 154 -6.00 34.38 35.32
N GLY A 155 -6.17 33.06 35.47
CA GLY A 155 -6.28 32.47 36.79
C GLY A 155 -5.01 32.88 37.50
N GLY A 156 -5.13 33.86 38.41
CA GLY A 156 -4.10 34.11 39.39
C GLY A 156 -3.82 32.77 40.06
N SER A 157 -2.64 32.23 39.80
CA SER A 157 -2.04 31.20 40.63
C SER A 157 -1.91 31.84 42.02
N LEU A 158 -2.92 31.61 42.87
CA LEU A 158 -2.82 31.75 44.32
C LEU A 158 -1.90 30.64 44.83
N THR A 159 -0.62 30.74 44.52
CA THR A 159 0.43 30.18 45.39
C THR A 159 0.87 31.34 46.27
N GLN A 160 0.15 31.49 47.38
CA GLN A 160 0.56 32.33 48.48
C GLN A 160 1.98 31.94 48.89
N ALA A 161 2.87 32.93 48.90
CA ALA A 161 4.04 32.92 49.74
C ALA A 161 3.56 32.74 51.19
N ILE A 162 3.87 31.60 51.79
CA ILE A 162 3.94 31.41 53.23
C ILE A 162 5.42 31.17 53.53
N ASN A 163 5.89 31.88 54.56
CA ASN A 163 7.22 31.88 55.15
C ASN A 163 7.88 30.50 55.27
#